data_AF-A0A9P6WZX9-F1
#
_entry.id   AF-A0A9P6WZX9-F1
#
_cell.length_a   1.000
_cell.length_b   1.000
_cell.length_c   1.000
_cell.angle_alpha   90.00
_cell.angle_beta   90.00
_cell.angle_gamma   90.00
#
_symmetry.space_group_name_H-M   'P 1'
#
loop_
_entity.id
_entity.type
_entity.pdbx_description
1 polymer ?
#
loop_
_entity_poly.entity_id
_entity_poly.type
_entity_poly.pdbx_seq_one_letter_code
_entity_poly.pdbx_strand_id
1 'polypeptide(L)'
;MSKRSFKTSYSEQQQKKVQTTSNTFRVESNERYEGSFPIYKQPQELTCYSIDHKRHVWFDDREMKYYYPPAGKDLNVGFDRFIQRDESVPEHIDTLLDALTQLNTNTDQKSTADIVK
;
A
#
# COMPACT_ATOMS: atom_id res chain seq x y z
N MET A 1 0.71 47.46 20.99
CA MET A 1 0.91 46.27 20.12
C MET A 1 -0.26 45.32 20.34
N SER A 2 -1.04 45.10 19.28
CA SER A 2 -2.40 44.53 19.33
C SER A 2 -2.37 43.00 19.32
N LYS A 3 -3.05 42.36 20.30
CA LYS A 3 -3.27 40.90 20.32
C LYS A 3 -4.44 40.58 19.39
N ARG A 4 -4.17 39.95 18.24
CA ARG A 4 -5.21 39.43 17.34
C ARG A 4 -5.88 38.22 17.99
N SER A 5 -7.15 38.38 18.35
CA SER A 5 -8.05 37.28 18.70
C SER A 5 -8.61 36.69 17.41
N PHE A 6 -8.28 35.42 17.13
CA PHE A 6 -8.87 34.68 16.03
C PHE A 6 -10.19 34.07 16.50
N LYS A 7 -11.31 34.58 15.98
CA LYS A 7 -12.62 33.94 16.12
C LYS A 7 -12.85 33.05 14.90
N THR A 8 -12.80 31.74 15.10
CA THR A 8 -13.26 30.77 14.10
C THR A 8 -14.78 30.67 14.25
N SER A 9 -15.53 31.38 13.40
CA SER A 9 -16.94 31.12 13.21
C SER A 9 -17.08 29.92 12.27
N TYR A 10 -17.40 28.75 12.82
CA TYR A 10 -17.91 27.64 12.02
C TYR A 10 -19.28 28.05 11.48
N SER A 11 -19.39 28.10 10.15
CA SER A 11 -20.69 28.12 9.49
C SER A 11 -21.18 26.68 9.42
N GLU A 12 -22.33 26.42 10.04
CA GLU A 12 -23.06 25.17 9.88
C GLU A 12 -23.60 25.11 8.44
N GLN A 13 -22.78 24.60 7.53
CA GLN A 13 -23.24 24.24 6.20
C GLN A 13 -24.08 22.97 6.34
N GLN A 14 -25.39 23.14 6.14
CA GLN A 14 -26.40 22.10 6.15
C GLN A 14 -25.92 20.87 5.34
N GLN A 15 -25.85 19.73 6.02
CA GLN A 15 -25.55 18.44 5.41
C GLN A 15 -26.59 18.13 4.33
N LYS A 16 -26.23 18.31 3.06
CA LYS A 16 -26.96 17.70 1.95
C LYS A 16 -26.84 16.18 2.11
N LYS A 17 -27.96 15.50 2.36
CA LYS A 17 -28.07 14.04 2.30
C LYS A 17 -27.57 13.55 0.95
N VAL A 18 -26.33 13.05 0.91
CA VAL A 18 -25.82 12.29 -0.22
C VAL A 18 -26.63 10.99 -0.25
N GLN A 19 -27.39 10.78 -1.32
CA GLN A 19 -28.05 9.49 -1.56
C GLN A 19 -26.95 8.49 -1.93
N THR A 20 -26.47 7.74 -0.94
CA THR A 20 -25.51 6.66 -1.17
C THR A 20 -26.23 5.50 -1.88
N THR A 21 -25.94 5.28 -3.16
CA THR A 21 -26.31 4.04 -3.84
C THR A 21 -25.48 2.91 -3.24
N SER A 22 -26.10 2.02 -2.47
CA SER A 22 -25.43 0.87 -1.88
C SER A 22 -25.21 -0.22 -2.94
N ASN A 23 -24.13 -0.10 -3.70
CA ASN A 23 -23.66 -1.20 -4.53
C ASN A 23 -23.24 -2.36 -3.61
N THR A 24 -23.97 -3.47 -3.69
CA THR A 24 -23.74 -4.67 -2.87
C THR A 24 -23.13 -5.76 -3.72
N PHE A 25 -21.93 -6.21 -3.35
CA PHE A 25 -21.34 -7.42 -3.91
C PHE A 25 -21.98 -8.63 -3.21
N ARG A 26 -22.69 -9.47 -3.96
CA ARG A 26 -23.31 -10.68 -3.41
C ARG A 26 -22.27 -11.76 -3.26
N VAL A 27 -22.05 -12.21 -2.03
CA VAL A 27 -21.22 -13.38 -1.74
C VAL A 27 -22.12 -14.61 -1.86
N GLU A 28 -21.91 -15.39 -2.92
CA GLU A 28 -22.65 -16.62 -3.24
C GLU A 28 -21.84 -17.88 -2.82
N SER A 29 -22.46 -19.07 -2.88
CA SER A 29 -21.75 -20.34 -2.64
C SER A 29 -20.62 -20.57 -3.65
N ASN A 30 -19.63 -21.39 -3.29
CA ASN A 30 -18.48 -21.70 -4.17
C ASN A 30 -18.93 -22.27 -5.53
N GLU A 31 -20.02 -23.03 -5.54
CA GLU A 31 -20.65 -23.61 -6.74
C GLU A 31 -20.94 -22.55 -7.81
N ARG A 32 -21.24 -21.31 -7.41
CA ARG A 32 -21.49 -20.18 -8.32
C ARG A 32 -20.25 -19.77 -9.12
N TYR A 33 -19.08 -20.01 -8.56
CA TYR A 33 -17.78 -19.66 -9.14
C TYR A 33 -17.09 -20.89 -9.74
N GLU A 34 -17.75 -22.05 -9.75
CA GLU A 34 -17.31 -23.22 -10.50
C GLU A 34 -17.43 -22.93 -12.00
N GLY A 35 -16.29 -22.77 -12.65
CA GLY A 35 -16.19 -22.46 -14.06
C GLY A 35 -14.77 -22.67 -14.55
N SER A 36 -14.55 -22.43 -15.84
CA SER A 36 -13.21 -22.41 -16.40
C SER A 36 -12.35 -21.33 -15.74
N PHE A 37 -11.06 -21.63 -15.53
CA PHE A 37 -10.11 -20.68 -14.98
C PHE A 37 -10.12 -19.38 -15.81
N PRO A 38 -10.27 -18.19 -15.17
CA PRO A 38 -10.29 -16.93 -15.90
C PRO A 38 -8.97 -16.68 -16.61
N ILE A 39 -8.99 -15.85 -17.65
CA ILE A 39 -7.76 -15.37 -18.27
C ILE A 39 -7.12 -14.37 -17.30
N TYR A 40 -5.96 -14.71 -16.78
CA TYR A 40 -5.11 -13.80 -16.02
C TYR A 40 -3.89 -13.42 -16.88
N LYS A 41 -3.62 -12.11 -16.98
CA LYS A 41 -2.42 -11.61 -17.64
C LYS A 41 -1.19 -12.01 -16.83
N GLN A 42 -0.12 -12.41 -17.51
CA GLN A 42 1.16 -12.68 -16.86
C GLN A 42 1.67 -11.40 -16.16
N PRO A 43 1.94 -11.44 -14.84
CA PRO A 43 2.51 -10.31 -14.13
C PRO A 43 3.87 -9.93 -14.70
N GLN A 44 4.11 -8.62 -14.84
CA GLN A 44 5.40 -8.07 -15.24
C GLN A 44 5.83 -7.07 -14.17
N GLU A 45 7.08 -7.18 -13.73
CA GLU A 45 7.67 -6.20 -12.83
C GLU A 45 7.87 -4.86 -13.56
N LEU A 46 7.47 -3.77 -12.90
CA LEU A 46 7.61 -2.41 -13.41
C LEU A 46 8.74 -1.65 -12.71
N THR A 47 8.80 -1.78 -11.38
CA THR A 47 9.78 -1.14 -10.50
C THR A 47 9.81 -1.90 -9.17
N CYS A 48 10.82 -1.62 -8.35
CA CYS A 48 10.94 -2.13 -6.99
C CYS A 48 11.31 -1.00 -6.02
N TYR A 49 11.07 -1.24 -4.73
CA TYR A 49 11.56 -0.39 -3.66
C TYR A 49 11.85 -1.24 -2.43
N SER A 50 12.72 -0.72 -1.58
CA SER A 50 13.20 -1.33 -0.34
C SER A 50 12.83 -0.44 0.84
N ILE A 51 12.51 -1.05 1.97
CA ILE A 51 12.32 -0.35 3.25
C ILE A 51 13.32 -0.90 4.24
N ASP A 52 14.22 -0.04 4.72
CA ASP A 52 15.31 -0.46 5.60
C ASP A 52 14.85 -0.67 7.06
N HIS A 53 15.78 -1.15 7.90
CA HIS A 53 15.56 -1.36 9.34
C HIS A 53 15.17 -0.10 10.13
N LYS A 54 15.41 1.10 9.59
CA LYS A 54 15.01 2.39 10.17
C LYS A 54 13.73 2.94 9.52
N ARG A 55 13.04 2.14 8.71
CA ARG A 55 11.83 2.51 7.98
C ARG A 55 12.06 3.58 6.90
N HIS A 56 13.29 3.76 6.41
CA HIS A 56 13.53 4.60 5.25
C HIS A 56 13.23 3.87 3.96
N VAL A 57 12.61 4.58 3.04
CA VAL A 57 12.30 4.12 1.69
C VAL A 57 13.50 4.37 0.77
N TRP A 58 13.84 3.35 0.00
CA TRP A 58 14.85 3.38 -1.05
C TRP A 58 14.23 2.83 -2.32
N PHE A 59 14.40 3.51 -3.45
CA PHE A 59 13.86 3.03 -4.72
C PHE A 59 14.88 2.18 -5.48
N ASP A 60 15.30 1.10 -4.82
CA ASP A 60 16.19 0.06 -5.33
C ASP A 60 15.88 -1.27 -4.62
N ASP A 61 16.66 -2.31 -4.93
CA ASP A 61 16.50 -3.68 -4.46
C ASP A 61 17.44 -4.02 -3.29
N ARG A 62 17.96 -3.03 -2.54
CA ARG A 62 18.99 -3.28 -1.51
C ARG A 62 18.56 -4.21 -0.37
N GLU A 63 17.26 -4.30 -0.09
CA GLU A 63 16.72 -5.20 0.94
C GLU A 63 16.31 -6.57 0.36
N MET A 64 16.53 -6.81 -0.95
CA MET A 64 16.30 -8.10 -1.59
C MET A 64 17.27 -9.15 -1.03
N LYS A 65 16.72 -10.30 -0.63
CA LYS A 65 17.48 -11.43 -0.11
C LYS A 65 17.42 -12.58 -1.10
N TYR A 66 18.55 -13.27 -1.25
CA TYR A 66 18.65 -14.44 -2.11
C TYR A 66 18.29 -15.69 -1.33
N TYR A 67 17.53 -16.58 -1.98
CA TYR A 67 17.21 -17.88 -1.42
C TYR A 67 18.51 -18.66 -1.14
N TYR A 68 18.63 -19.15 0.09
CA TYR A 68 19.67 -20.08 0.51
C TYR A 68 19.00 -21.24 1.25
N PRO A 69 19.19 -22.49 0.80
CA PRO A 69 18.45 -23.63 1.34
C PRO A 69 18.69 -23.78 2.85
N PRO A 70 17.62 -23.91 3.66
CA PRO A 70 17.76 -23.98 5.10
C PRO A 70 18.30 -25.33 5.55
N ALA A 71 19.14 -25.32 6.58
CA ALA A 71 19.44 -26.49 7.39
C ALA A 71 18.68 -26.34 8.71
N GLY A 72 17.70 -27.20 8.98
CA GLY A 72 16.73 -27.09 10.08
C GLY A 72 17.25 -26.32 11.31
N LYS A 73 16.71 -25.11 11.52
CA LYS A 73 17.04 -24.22 12.64
C LYS A 73 15.83 -24.06 13.54
N ASP A 74 16.08 -23.88 14.83
CA ASP A 74 15.07 -23.45 15.79
C ASP A 74 14.71 -21.98 15.55
N LEU A 75 13.43 -21.71 15.29
CA LEU A 75 12.91 -20.37 15.02
C LEU A 75 12.70 -19.53 16.28
N ASN A 76 12.81 -20.12 17.48
CA ASN A 76 12.73 -19.39 18.74
C ASN A 76 14.03 -18.64 19.09
N VAL A 77 15.15 -19.01 18.46
CA VAL A 77 16.45 -18.37 18.71
C VAL A 77 16.45 -16.94 18.17
N GLY A 78 16.69 -15.96 19.04
CA GLY A 78 16.73 -14.53 18.66
C GLY A 78 15.39 -13.81 18.79
N PHE A 79 14.43 -14.34 19.55
CA PHE A 79 13.20 -13.60 19.88
C PHE A 79 13.48 -12.29 20.65
N ASP A 80 14.51 -12.28 21.49
CA ASP A 80 14.96 -11.14 22.30
C ASP A 80 15.44 -9.94 21.48
N ARG A 81 15.91 -10.17 20.24
CA ARG A 81 16.37 -9.14 19.30
C ARG A 81 15.31 -8.76 18.26
N PHE A 82 14.06 -9.20 18.42
CA PHE A 82 12.99 -8.89 17.48
C PHE A 82 12.72 -7.38 17.46
N ILE A 83 12.76 -6.79 16.26
CA ILE A 83 12.43 -5.39 16.04
C ILE A 83 11.05 -5.35 15.38
N GLN A 84 10.03 -4.98 16.16
CA GLN A 84 8.66 -4.86 15.65
C GLN A 84 8.49 -3.53 14.88
N ARG A 85 7.79 -3.59 13.75
CA ARG A 85 7.32 -2.39 13.04
C ARG A 85 6.30 -1.65 13.91
N ASP A 86 6.39 -0.33 13.96
CA ASP A 86 5.37 0.50 14.61
C ASP A 86 4.06 0.46 13.80
N GLU A 87 3.06 -0.26 14.31
CA GLU A 87 1.76 -0.42 13.67
C GLU A 87 0.83 0.78 13.90
N SER A 88 1.21 1.75 14.73
CA SER A 88 0.41 2.97 14.96
C SER A 88 0.50 3.97 13.80
N VAL A 89 1.54 3.84 12.97
CA VAL A 89 1.78 4.70 11.80
C VAL A 89 1.17 4.06 10.55
N PRO A 90 0.15 4.66 9.93
CA PRO A 90 -0.42 4.13 8.70
C PRO A 90 0.43 4.54 7.50
N GLU A 91 0.94 3.56 6.74
CA GLU A 91 1.81 3.79 5.56
C GLU A 91 1.02 3.92 4.25
N HIS A 92 -0.25 3.51 4.28
CA HIS A 92 -1.16 3.55 3.14
C HIS A 92 -0.52 3.02 1.85
N ILE A 93 -0.68 3.73 0.73
CA ILE A 93 -0.05 3.40 -0.56
C ILE A 93 1.04 4.41 -0.92
N ASP A 94 1.50 5.20 0.04
CA ASP A 94 2.36 6.37 -0.22
C ASP A 94 3.69 5.94 -0.86
N THR A 95 4.33 4.92 -0.29
CA THR A 95 5.58 4.36 -0.82
C THR A 95 5.42 3.79 -2.23
N LEU A 96 4.27 3.17 -2.51
CA LEU A 96 3.94 2.66 -3.85
C LEU A 96 3.78 3.80 -4.86
N LEU A 97 3.07 4.87 -4.49
CA LEU A 97 2.87 6.04 -5.35
C LEU A 97 4.19 6.77 -5.62
N ASP A 98 5.07 6.87 -4.62
CA ASP A 98 6.39 7.46 -4.80
C ASP A 98 7.26 6.64 -5.75
N ALA A 99 7.25 5.31 -5.62
CA ALA A 99 7.99 4.42 -6.53
C ALA A 99 7.46 4.51 -7.97
N LEU A 100 6.13 4.58 -8.16
CA LEU A 100 5.53 4.80 -9.47
C LEU A 100 5.85 6.18 -10.03
N THR A 101 5.91 7.21 -9.19
CA THR A 101 6.29 8.56 -9.60
C THR A 101 7.72 8.57 -10.10
N GLN A 102 8.65 7.95 -9.37
CA GLN A 102 10.05 7.87 -9.75
C GLN A 102 10.27 7.03 -11.02
N LEU A 103 9.52 5.93 -11.20
CA LEU A 103 9.53 5.16 -12.45
C LEU A 103 9.17 6.04 -13.65
N ASN A 104 8.12 6.85 -13.49
CA ASN A 104 7.63 7.75 -14.54
C ASN A 104 8.56 8.96 -14.80
N THR A 105 9.41 9.36 -13.85
CA THR A 105 10.43 10.40 -14.10
C THR A 105 11.64 9.86 -14.86
N ASN A 106 11.96 8.58 -14.68
CA ASN A 106 13.15 7.95 -15.27
C ASN A 106 12.90 7.35 -16.65
N THR A 107 11.62 7.17 -17.03
CA THR A 107 11.21 6.52 -18.27
C THR A 107 10.33 7.48 -19.09
N ASP A 108 10.57 7.58 -20.40
CA ASP A 108 9.72 8.39 -21.30
C ASP A 108 8.29 7.84 -21.45
N GLN A 109 8.08 6.56 -21.10
CA GLN A 109 6.78 5.89 -21.13
C GLN A 109 6.16 5.87 -19.73
N LYS A 110 5.02 6.55 -19.58
CA LYS A 110 4.25 6.55 -18.34
C LYS A 110 3.54 5.21 -18.15
N SER A 111 3.65 4.62 -16.95
CA SER A 111 2.91 3.41 -16.58
C SER A 111 1.39 3.66 -16.61
N THR A 112 0.63 2.83 -17.33
CA THR A 112 -0.84 2.92 -17.43
C THR A 112 -1.52 1.79 -16.67
N ALA A 113 -2.48 2.11 -15.80
CA ALA A 113 -3.30 1.13 -15.10
C ALA A 113 -4.70 1.72 -14.80
N ASP A 114 -5.72 0.86 -14.84
CA ASP A 114 -7.09 1.25 -14.47
C ASP A 114 -7.30 1.27 -12.95
N ILE A 115 -6.51 0.48 -12.22
CA ILE A 115 -6.63 0.30 -10.77
C ILE A 115 -5.23 0.31 -10.15
N VAL A 116 -5.03 1.18 -9.15
CA VAL A 116 -3.88 1.20 -8.25
C VAL A 116 -4.45 1.18 -6.83
N LYS A 117 -4.01 0.23 -6.00
CA LYS A 117 -4.54 -0.02 -4.66
C LYS A 117 -3.45 -0.50 -3.72
#